data_AF-A0A0B6ZEB7-F1
#
_entry.id   AF-A0A0B6ZEB7-F1
#
_cell.length_a   1.000
_cell.length_b   1.000
_cell.length_c   1.000
_cell.angle_alpha   90.00
_cell.angle_beta   90.00
_cell.angle_gamma   90.00
#
_symmetry.space_group_name_H-M   'P 1'
#
loop_
_entity.id
_entity.type
_entity.pdbx_description
1 polymer ?
#
loop_
_entity_poly.entity_id
_entity_poly.type
_entity_poly.pdbx_seq_one_letter_code
_entity_poly.pdbx_strand_id
1 'polypeptide(L)'
;AFTLTYAVIMLNVDQHNHNAKKQNVPMTSEDFKRNLTKVNGGEDFDHDMLQDLFQAIRSEEIVMPSEQSGLVRDNYLWKVLLHRGAAREGVFMHAPTDAFDHDIFTLIWGPTVAALSFVFDKSSDETVVQKAISGFRKCAMISAHYGMSDVFDNLVISLCKFTTLLSAVENPEAIPASFGSNLKA
;
A
#
# COMPACT_ATOMS: atom_id res chain seq x y z
N ALA A 1 9.45 -6.95 31.97
CA ALA A 1 9.22 -6.57 30.56
C ALA A 1 10.26 -7.17 29.61
N PHE A 2 11.55 -6.82 29.72
CA PHE A 2 12.59 -7.28 28.79
C PHE A 2 12.70 -8.80 28.61
N THR A 3 12.54 -9.59 29.68
CA THR A 3 12.65 -11.06 29.59
C THR A 3 11.51 -11.69 28.78
N LEU A 4 10.28 -11.19 28.92
CA LEU A 4 9.14 -11.65 28.12
C LEU A 4 9.34 -11.30 26.64
N THR A 5 9.78 -10.09 26.33
CA THR A 5 10.10 -9.68 24.96
C THR A 5 11.16 -10.58 24.33
N TYR A 6 12.22 -10.91 25.06
CA TYR A 6 13.25 -11.83 24.59
C TYR A 6 12.71 -13.26 24.37
N ALA A 7 11.86 -13.76 25.27
CA ALA A 7 11.21 -15.06 25.11
C ALA A 7 10.32 -15.11 23.86
N VAL A 8 9.60 -14.02 23.54
CA VAL A 8 8.80 -13.90 22.30
C VAL A 8 9.68 -13.94 21.07
N ILE A 9 10.82 -13.23 21.06
CA ILE A 9 11.77 -13.25 19.94
C ILE A 9 12.32 -14.67 19.73
N MET A 10 12.74 -15.34 20.82
CA MET A 10 13.22 -16.74 20.73
C MET A 10 12.14 -17.70 20.26
N LEU A 11 10.89 -17.53 20.73
CA LEU A 11 9.76 -18.32 20.27
C LEU A 11 9.52 -18.11 18.77
N ASN A 12 9.60 -16.89 18.26
CA ASN A 12 9.43 -16.61 16.83
C ASN A 12 10.49 -17.35 15.99
N VAL A 13 11.75 -17.29 16.42
CA VAL A 13 12.85 -18.02 15.76
C VAL A 13 12.61 -19.52 15.83
N ASP A 14 12.23 -20.07 16.99
CA ASP A 14 11.96 -21.50 17.16
C ASP A 14 10.79 -22.00 16.29
N GLN A 15 9.68 -21.26 16.25
CA GLN A 15 8.47 -21.67 15.54
C GLN A 15 8.57 -21.52 14.01
N HIS A 16 9.41 -20.61 13.49
CA HIS A 16 9.45 -20.28 12.06
C HIS A 16 10.78 -20.57 11.35
N ASN A 17 11.87 -20.83 12.09
CA ASN A 17 13.15 -21.18 11.48
C ASN A 17 13.17 -22.63 10.98
N HIS A 18 13.08 -22.79 9.66
CA HIS A 18 13.11 -24.09 8.97
C HIS A 18 14.39 -24.89 9.21
N ASN A 19 15.52 -24.24 9.49
CA ASN A 19 16.78 -24.93 9.80
C ASN A 19 16.77 -25.49 11.23
N ALA A 20 16.19 -24.76 12.18
CA ALA A 20 16.08 -25.20 13.57
C ALA A 20 15.15 -26.43 13.69
N LYS A 21 14.03 -26.44 12.95
CA LYS A 21 13.08 -27.57 12.91
C LYS A 21 13.69 -28.90 12.43
N LYS A 22 14.78 -28.85 11.68
CA LYS A 22 15.50 -30.06 11.22
C LYS A 22 16.37 -30.68 12.32
N GLN A 23 16.73 -29.90 13.34
CA GLN A 23 17.66 -30.31 14.39
C GLN A 23 16.98 -30.55 15.73
N ASN A 24 15.91 -29.81 16.04
CA ASN A 24 15.22 -29.87 17.33
C ASN A 24 13.70 -29.93 17.17
N VAL A 25 13.05 -30.49 18.20
CA VAL A 25 11.59 -30.43 18.34
C VAL A 25 11.21 -29.00 18.74
N PRO A 26 10.29 -28.33 18.00
CA PRO A 26 9.84 -26.99 18.35
C PRO A 26 9.24 -26.94 19.76
N MET A 27 9.46 -25.83 20.45
CA MET A 27 8.95 -25.57 21.79
C MET A 27 7.42 -25.68 21.82
N THR A 28 6.90 -26.42 22.79
CA THR A 28 5.45 -26.51 23.02
C THR A 28 4.94 -25.34 23.85
N SER A 29 3.63 -25.13 23.88
CA SER A 29 3.02 -24.08 24.71
C SER A 29 3.33 -24.28 26.21
N GLU A 30 3.34 -25.53 26.67
CA GLU A 30 3.67 -25.87 28.06
C GLU A 30 5.15 -25.59 28.36
N ASP A 31 6.05 -25.83 27.42
CA ASP A 31 7.46 -25.47 27.55
C ASP A 31 7.64 -23.96 27.62
N PHE A 32 6.90 -23.20 26.81
CA PHE A 32 6.93 -21.73 26.82
C PHE A 32 6.46 -21.16 28.16
N LYS A 33 5.36 -21.69 28.73
CA LYS A 33 4.86 -21.30 30.06
C LYS A 33 5.88 -21.62 31.16
N ARG A 34 6.47 -22.82 31.12
CA ARG A 34 7.50 -23.26 32.08
C ARG A 34 8.76 -22.39 32.02
N ASN A 35 9.17 -21.96 30.83
CA ASN A 35 10.31 -21.06 30.66
C ASN A 35 10.07 -19.65 31.21
N LEU A 36 8.81 -19.28 31.47
CA LEU A 36 8.39 -17.96 31.94
C LEU A 36 7.87 -17.95 33.38
N THR A 37 8.08 -19.04 34.12
CA THR A 37 7.74 -19.14 35.55
C THR A 37 8.64 -18.25 36.41
N LYS A 38 8.04 -17.43 37.29
CA LYS A 38 8.67 -16.46 38.21
C LYS A 38 9.47 -15.35 37.55
N VAL A 39 9.23 -15.10 36.26
CA VAL A 39 9.98 -14.11 35.47
C VAL A 39 9.26 -12.75 35.41
N ASN A 40 8.10 -12.62 36.05
CA ASN A 40 7.35 -11.37 36.16
C ASN A 40 7.66 -10.65 37.50
N GLY A 41 8.91 -10.25 37.70
CA GLY A 41 9.31 -9.62 38.97
C GLY A 41 9.28 -10.57 40.18
N GLY A 42 9.45 -11.87 39.93
CA GLY A 42 9.35 -12.94 40.94
C GLY A 42 8.04 -13.72 40.89
N GLU A 43 7.03 -13.18 40.21
CA GLU A 43 5.71 -13.81 40.02
C GLU A 43 5.58 -14.48 38.65
N ASP A 44 4.53 -15.27 38.49
CA ASP A 44 4.16 -15.88 37.21
C ASP A 44 3.36 -14.90 36.33
N PHE A 45 3.46 -15.07 35.01
CA PHE A 45 2.56 -14.42 34.08
C PHE A 45 1.22 -15.17 34.02
N ASP A 46 0.17 -14.46 33.64
CA ASP A 46 -1.14 -15.06 33.36
C ASP A 46 -1.02 -16.13 32.27
N HIS A 47 -1.53 -17.33 32.57
CA HIS A 47 -1.42 -18.50 31.71
C HIS A 47 -2.23 -18.35 30.43
N ASP A 48 -3.38 -17.68 30.47
CA ASP A 48 -4.22 -17.46 29.30
C ASP A 48 -3.53 -16.47 28.36
N MET A 49 -2.96 -15.40 28.90
CA MET A 49 -2.14 -14.45 28.12
C MET A 49 -0.94 -15.12 27.44
N LEU A 50 -0.22 -16.01 28.15
CA LEU A 50 0.90 -16.75 27.56
C LEU A 50 0.44 -17.75 26.48
N GLN A 51 -0.73 -18.35 26.65
CA GLN A 51 -1.34 -19.24 25.67
C GLN A 51 -1.69 -18.49 24.39
N ASP A 52 -2.35 -17.34 24.51
CA ASP A 52 -2.74 -16.49 23.39
C ASP A 52 -1.52 -15.96 22.64
N LEU A 53 -0.50 -15.51 23.39
CA LEU A 53 0.77 -15.05 22.83
C LEU A 53 1.48 -16.18 22.06
N PHE A 54 1.53 -17.39 22.63
CA PHE A 54 2.12 -18.54 21.96
C PHE A 54 1.38 -18.87 20.66
N GLN A 55 0.04 -18.89 20.71
CA GLN A 55 -0.78 -19.22 19.54
C GLN A 55 -0.62 -18.16 18.45
N ALA A 56 -0.61 -16.88 18.81
CA ALA A 56 -0.38 -15.78 17.87
C ALA A 56 0.95 -15.92 17.16
N ILE A 57 2.06 -16.06 17.90
CA ILE A 57 3.40 -16.22 17.33
C ILE A 57 3.49 -17.50 16.50
N ARG A 58 2.91 -18.62 16.94
CA ARG A 58 2.93 -19.86 16.15
C ARG A 58 2.15 -19.72 14.83
N SER A 59 1.05 -18.97 14.83
CA SER A 59 0.20 -18.78 13.65
C SER A 59 0.74 -17.75 12.66
N GLU A 60 1.35 -16.68 13.16
CA GLU A 60 1.82 -15.55 12.36
C GLU A 60 3.26 -15.21 12.75
N GLU A 61 4.17 -15.36 11.78
CA GLU A 61 5.58 -15.03 11.97
C GLU A 61 5.76 -13.52 12.13
N ILE A 62 6.51 -13.11 13.16
CA ILE A 62 7.03 -11.75 13.24
C ILE A 62 8.16 -11.63 12.20
N VAL A 63 7.81 -11.05 11.05
CA VAL A 63 8.75 -10.72 9.99
C VAL A 63 9.29 -9.30 10.15
N MET A 64 10.61 -9.16 9.95
CA MET A 64 11.28 -7.87 9.84
C MET A 64 11.12 -7.34 8.41
N PRO A 65 10.30 -6.30 8.15
CA PRO A 65 9.98 -5.91 6.78
C PRO A 65 11.17 -5.35 6.00
N SER A 66 12.18 -4.82 6.71
CA SER A 66 13.44 -4.35 6.12
C SER A 66 14.30 -5.47 5.53
N GLU A 67 14.10 -6.71 6.00
CA GLU A 67 14.83 -7.90 5.53
C GLU A 67 14.10 -8.62 4.38
N GLN A 68 12.91 -8.16 4.03
CA GLN A 68 12.06 -8.74 3.00
C GLN A 68 12.16 -7.95 1.68
N SER A 69 11.79 -8.58 0.57
CA SER A 69 11.70 -7.95 -0.76
C SER A 69 10.28 -7.99 -1.31
N GLY A 70 9.95 -7.07 -2.22
CA GLY A 70 8.64 -7.00 -2.87
C GLY A 70 7.53 -6.49 -1.96
N LEU A 71 6.30 -6.97 -2.19
CA LEU A 71 5.07 -6.41 -1.61
C LEU A 71 5.07 -6.29 -0.08
N VAL A 72 5.74 -7.20 0.64
CA VAL A 72 5.82 -7.14 2.11
C VAL A 72 6.54 -5.88 2.57
N ARG A 73 7.71 -5.62 1.98
CA ARG A 73 8.50 -4.42 2.27
C ARG A 73 7.78 -3.16 1.80
N ASP A 74 7.22 -3.19 0.59
CA ASP A 74 6.54 -2.02 0.01
C ASP A 74 5.32 -1.61 0.84
N ASN A 75 4.48 -2.57 1.26
CA ASN A 75 3.34 -2.31 2.13
C ASN A 75 3.77 -1.76 3.50
N TYR A 76 4.87 -2.27 4.05
CA TYR A 76 5.41 -1.75 5.30
C TYR A 76 5.88 -0.30 5.14
N LEU A 77 6.70 -0.01 4.12
CA LEU A 77 7.18 1.34 3.86
C LEU A 77 6.03 2.31 3.62
N TRP A 78 4.98 1.88 2.93
CA TRP A 78 3.77 2.67 2.75
C TRP A 78 3.07 2.99 4.07
N LYS A 79 2.88 2.00 4.96
CA LYS A 79 2.30 2.23 6.29
C LYS A 79 3.14 3.20 7.12
N VAL A 80 4.47 3.05 7.10
CA VAL A 80 5.39 3.97 7.77
C VAL A 80 5.25 5.39 7.22
N LEU A 81 5.19 5.53 5.89
CA LEU A 81 5.00 6.83 5.22
C LEU A 81 3.68 7.49 5.64
N LEU A 82 2.57 6.75 5.64
CA LEU A 82 1.26 7.25 6.09
C LEU A 82 1.29 7.71 7.55
N HIS A 83 1.90 6.92 8.43
CA HIS A 83 2.04 7.29 9.83
C HIS A 83 2.87 8.56 10.01
N ARG A 84 4.00 8.67 9.30
CA ARG A 84 4.85 9.88 9.32
C ARG A 84 4.13 11.09 8.76
N GLY A 85 3.36 10.92 7.69
CA GLY A 85 2.52 11.95 7.09
C GLY A 85 1.42 12.48 8.02
N ALA A 86 0.92 11.65 8.94
CA ALA A 86 -0.04 12.08 9.97
C ALA A 86 0.63 12.72 11.20
N ALA A 87 1.94 12.53 11.37
CA ALA A 87 2.71 13.12 12.46
C ALA A 87 3.10 14.58 12.14
N ARG A 88 3.75 15.26 13.10
CA ARG A 88 4.28 16.62 12.90
C ARG A 88 5.26 16.71 11.72
N GLU A 89 5.93 15.62 11.39
CA GLU A 89 6.82 15.49 10.22
C GLU A 89 6.08 15.66 8.88
N GLY A 90 4.78 15.39 8.84
CA GLY A 90 3.94 15.58 7.65
C GLY A 90 3.46 17.01 7.42
N VAL A 91 3.83 17.95 8.29
CA VAL A 91 3.49 19.37 8.11
C VAL A 91 4.50 20.00 7.16
N PHE A 92 4.09 20.23 5.92
CA PHE A 92 4.91 20.92 4.93
C PHE A 92 4.76 22.44 5.05
N MET A 93 5.87 23.15 4.93
CA MET A 93 5.86 24.61 4.80
C MET A 93 5.65 24.99 3.34
N HIS A 94 4.76 25.94 3.09
CA HIS A 94 4.56 26.48 1.75
C HIS A 94 5.82 27.23 1.31
N ALA A 95 6.46 26.77 0.24
CA ALA A 95 7.58 27.49 -0.34
C ALA A 95 7.05 28.76 -1.05
N PRO A 96 7.70 29.92 -0.90
CA PRO A 96 7.24 31.17 -1.52
C PRO A 96 7.46 31.21 -3.04
N THR A 97 8.03 30.17 -3.64
CA THR A 97 8.37 30.09 -5.05
C THR A 97 7.82 28.83 -5.68
N ASP A 98 7.38 28.96 -6.92
CA ASP A 98 6.94 27.94 -7.86
C ASP A 98 8.11 27.35 -8.68
N ALA A 99 9.36 27.69 -8.34
CA ALA A 99 10.55 27.36 -9.14
C ALA A 99 10.73 25.86 -9.43
N PHE A 100 10.17 24.98 -8.59
CA PHE A 100 10.31 23.53 -8.74
C PHE A 100 9.01 22.84 -9.16
N ASP A 101 7.89 23.56 -9.24
CA ASP A 101 6.57 22.94 -9.46
C ASP A 101 6.49 22.28 -10.84
N HIS A 102 7.06 22.94 -11.86
CA HIS A 102 7.19 22.37 -13.20
C HIS A 102 8.02 21.09 -13.22
N ASP A 103 9.19 21.10 -12.58
CA ASP A 103 10.11 19.96 -12.59
C ASP A 103 9.55 18.79 -11.79
N ILE A 104 8.94 19.08 -10.63
CA ILE A 104 8.24 18.09 -9.83
C ILE A 104 7.12 17.47 -10.65
N PHE A 105 6.27 18.27 -11.28
CA PHE A 105 5.17 17.75 -12.09
C PHE A 105 5.68 16.94 -13.28
N THR A 106 6.76 17.36 -13.94
CA THR A 106 7.44 16.64 -15.04
C THR A 106 7.84 15.23 -14.63
N LEU A 107 8.28 15.04 -13.38
CA LEU A 107 8.67 13.73 -12.86
C LEU A 107 7.47 12.82 -12.51
N ILE A 108 6.35 13.41 -12.05
CA ILE A 108 5.25 12.63 -11.45
C ILE A 108 4.02 12.48 -12.36
N TRP A 109 3.87 13.28 -13.42
CA TRP A 109 2.64 13.26 -14.22
C TRP A 109 2.37 11.88 -14.82
N GLY A 110 3.39 11.20 -15.35
CA GLY A 110 3.24 9.88 -15.98
C GLY A 110 2.68 8.82 -15.01
N PRO A 111 3.37 8.54 -13.88
CA PRO A 111 2.85 7.65 -12.84
C PRO A 111 1.47 8.09 -12.28
N THR A 112 1.23 9.40 -12.15
CA THR A 112 -0.05 9.94 -11.68
C THR A 112 -1.18 9.59 -12.65
N VAL A 113 -0.97 9.82 -13.94
CA VAL A 113 -1.95 9.50 -15.00
C VAL A 113 -2.19 8.00 -15.09
N ALA A 114 -1.15 7.18 -14.98
CA ALA A 114 -1.29 5.73 -14.95
C ALA A 114 -2.13 5.26 -13.74
N ALA A 115 -1.89 5.80 -12.55
CA ALA A 115 -2.66 5.48 -11.36
C ALA A 115 -4.12 5.94 -11.47
N LEU A 116 -4.36 7.17 -11.95
CA LEU A 116 -5.71 7.68 -12.19
C LEU A 116 -6.45 6.84 -13.23
N SER A 117 -5.77 6.44 -14.30
CA SER A 117 -6.32 5.58 -15.36
C SER A 117 -6.71 4.20 -14.80
N PHE A 118 -5.85 3.60 -13.97
CA PHE A 118 -6.14 2.32 -13.34
C PHE A 118 -7.34 2.39 -12.40
N VAL A 119 -7.40 3.41 -11.54
CA VAL A 119 -8.53 3.63 -10.62
C VAL A 119 -9.81 3.89 -11.40
N PHE A 120 -9.74 4.71 -12.45
CA PHE A 120 -10.87 5.00 -13.31
C PHE A 120 -11.37 3.75 -14.04
N ASP A 121 -10.47 2.89 -14.53
CA ASP A 121 -10.82 1.64 -15.21
C ASP A 121 -11.44 0.60 -14.26
N LYS A 122 -10.80 0.35 -13.11
CA LYS A 122 -11.15 -0.77 -12.22
C LYS A 122 -12.25 -0.46 -11.21
N SER A 123 -12.51 0.81 -10.89
CA SER A 123 -13.52 1.15 -9.88
C SER A 123 -14.93 1.14 -10.46
N SER A 124 -15.88 0.45 -9.81
CA SER A 124 -17.32 0.63 -10.07
C SER A 124 -17.98 1.63 -9.12
N ASP A 125 -17.25 2.10 -8.11
CA ASP A 125 -17.73 3.09 -7.14
C ASP A 125 -17.71 4.49 -7.77
N GLU A 126 -18.90 5.11 -7.86
CA GLU A 126 -19.11 6.43 -8.44
C GLU A 126 -18.27 7.51 -7.75
N THR A 127 -18.12 7.46 -6.43
CA THR A 127 -17.35 8.45 -5.67
C THR A 127 -15.86 8.37 -6.02
N VAL A 128 -15.35 7.16 -6.24
CA VAL A 128 -13.96 6.91 -6.63
C VAL A 128 -13.73 7.36 -8.08
N VAL A 129 -14.68 7.08 -8.98
CA VAL A 129 -14.65 7.53 -10.37
C VAL A 129 -14.62 9.07 -10.44
N GLN A 130 -15.49 9.76 -9.69
CA GLN A 130 -15.51 11.22 -9.65
C GLN A 130 -14.19 11.80 -9.12
N LYS A 131 -13.57 11.17 -8.12
CA LYS A 131 -12.23 11.57 -7.64
C LYS A 131 -11.16 11.39 -8.71
N ALA A 132 -11.21 10.30 -9.49
CA ALA A 132 -10.28 10.09 -10.59
C ALA A 132 -10.43 11.15 -11.69
N ILE A 133 -11.67 11.48 -12.09
CA ILE A 133 -11.97 12.57 -13.04
C ILE A 133 -11.43 13.91 -12.52
N SER A 134 -11.66 14.21 -11.23
CA SER A 134 -11.10 15.42 -10.59
C SER A 134 -9.57 15.45 -10.67
N GLY A 135 -8.91 14.29 -10.51
CA GLY A 135 -7.47 14.13 -10.68
C GLY A 135 -7.00 14.44 -12.10
N PHE A 136 -7.65 13.89 -13.12
CA PHE A 136 -7.36 14.19 -14.52
C PHE A 136 -7.49 15.69 -14.82
N ARG A 137 -8.57 16.32 -14.33
CA ARG A 137 -8.79 17.76 -14.48
C ARG A 137 -7.67 18.59 -13.84
N LYS A 138 -7.18 18.20 -12.65
CA LYS A 138 -6.05 18.88 -12.01
C LYS A 138 -4.77 18.74 -12.81
N CYS A 139 -4.46 17.54 -13.31
CA CYS A 139 -3.31 17.34 -14.20
C CYS A 139 -3.41 18.22 -15.45
N ALA A 140 -4.60 18.33 -16.05
CA ALA A 140 -4.84 19.17 -17.21
C ALA A 140 -4.63 20.66 -16.92
N MET A 141 -5.11 21.14 -15.76
CA MET A 141 -4.90 22.53 -15.33
C MET A 141 -3.42 22.86 -15.12
N ILE A 142 -2.66 21.96 -14.47
CA ILE A 142 -1.22 22.15 -14.25
C ILE A 142 -0.47 22.14 -15.59
N SER A 143 -0.79 21.19 -16.47
CA SER A 143 -0.19 21.10 -17.81
C SER A 143 -0.44 22.37 -18.63
N ALA A 144 -1.68 22.89 -18.60
CA ALA A 144 -2.03 24.13 -19.28
C ALA A 144 -1.31 25.35 -18.68
N HIS A 145 -1.16 25.40 -17.36
CA HIS A 145 -0.46 26.49 -16.66
C HIS A 145 1.02 26.58 -17.09
N TYR A 146 1.69 25.44 -17.23
CA TYR A 146 3.10 25.40 -17.65
C TYR A 146 3.32 25.21 -19.15
N GLY A 147 2.26 25.15 -19.97
CA GLY A 147 2.37 24.96 -21.42
C GLY A 147 2.87 23.57 -21.85
N MET A 148 2.66 22.55 -21.02
CA MET A 148 3.06 21.16 -21.28
C MET A 148 2.04 20.46 -22.19
N SER A 149 2.03 20.84 -23.48
CA SER A 149 1.06 20.33 -24.46
C SER A 149 1.14 18.81 -24.64
N ASP A 150 2.34 18.24 -24.57
CA ASP A 150 2.57 16.79 -24.63
C ASP A 150 1.89 16.05 -23.47
N VAL A 151 2.00 16.57 -22.24
CA VAL A 151 1.32 16.00 -21.08
C VAL A 151 -0.19 16.12 -21.22
N PHE A 152 -0.67 17.27 -21.70
CA PHE A 152 -2.10 17.48 -21.94
C PHE A 152 -2.66 16.49 -22.97
N ASP A 153 -1.97 16.30 -24.10
CA ASP A 153 -2.36 15.34 -25.14
C ASP A 153 -2.39 13.91 -24.60
N ASN A 154 -1.43 13.54 -23.76
CA ASN A 154 -1.43 12.23 -23.10
C ASN A 154 -2.63 12.03 -22.16
N LEU A 155 -3.10 13.08 -21.47
CA LEU A 155 -4.33 13.03 -20.67
C LEU A 155 -5.55 12.78 -21.56
N VAL A 156 -5.65 13.50 -22.68
CA VAL A 156 -6.75 13.34 -23.64
C VAL A 156 -6.76 11.93 -24.24
N ILE A 157 -5.61 11.44 -24.70
CA ILE A 157 -5.48 10.06 -25.22
C ILE A 157 -5.90 9.04 -24.16
N SER A 158 -5.50 9.25 -22.90
CA SER A 158 -5.87 8.34 -21.80
C SER A 158 -7.38 8.31 -21.55
N LEU A 159 -8.04 9.48 -21.56
CA LEU A 159 -9.50 9.57 -21.41
C LEU A 159 -10.25 8.99 -22.62
N CYS A 160 -9.77 9.25 -23.83
CA CYS A 160 -10.36 8.70 -25.07
C CYS A 160 -10.34 7.17 -25.12
N LYS A 161 -9.40 6.50 -24.43
CA LYS A 161 -9.43 5.04 -24.32
C LYS A 161 -10.67 4.52 -23.58
N PHE A 162 -11.21 5.30 -22.65
CA PHE A 162 -12.37 4.88 -21.88
C PHE A 162 -13.70 5.14 -22.58
N THR A 163 -13.74 6.04 -23.56
CA THR A 163 -14.96 6.30 -24.34
C THR A 163 -15.30 5.15 -25.29
N THR A 164 -14.39 4.18 -25.46
CA THR A 164 -14.46 3.07 -26.43
C THR A 164 -14.53 3.49 -27.90
N LEU A 165 -14.55 4.80 -28.18
CA LEU A 165 -14.62 5.38 -29.53
C LEU A 165 -13.38 5.08 -30.37
N LEU A 166 -12.21 4.90 -29.72
CA LEU A 166 -10.97 4.52 -30.39
C LEU A 166 -10.99 3.07 -30.92
N SER A 167 -11.87 2.22 -30.38
CA SER A 167 -12.01 0.81 -30.75
C SER A 167 -13.23 0.55 -31.63
N ALA A 168 -14.04 1.57 -31.93
CA ALA A 168 -15.18 1.45 -32.82
C ALA A 168 -14.67 1.11 -34.22
N VAL A 169 -14.84 -0.16 -34.59
CA VAL A 169 -14.70 -0.68 -35.95
C VAL A 169 -15.48 0.22 -36.91
N GLU A 170 -15.01 0.31 -38.15
CA GLU A 170 -15.42 1.13 -39.31
C GLU A 170 -16.93 1.14 -39.67
N ASN A 171 -17.82 0.64 -38.82
CA ASN A 171 -19.26 0.63 -39.00
C ASN A 171 -19.96 1.71 -38.14
N PRO A 172 -20.46 2.80 -38.76
CA PRO A 172 -21.14 3.90 -38.06
C PRO A 172 -22.35 3.49 -37.19
N GLU A 173 -22.98 2.37 -37.51
CA GLU A 173 -24.13 1.85 -36.74
C GLU A 173 -23.74 1.20 -35.40
N ALA A 174 -22.46 0.82 -35.23
CA ALA A 174 -21.95 0.22 -34.00
C ALA A 174 -21.50 1.25 -32.95
N ILE A 175 -21.44 2.53 -33.32
CA ILE A 175 -20.93 3.61 -32.46
C ILE A 175 -21.84 3.84 -31.23
N PRO A 176 -23.18 3.94 -31.35
CA PRO A 176 -24.06 4.14 -30.19
C PRO A 176 -24.01 2.96 -29.21
N ALA A 177 -23.89 1.74 -29.74
CA ALA A 177 -23.80 0.51 -28.94
C ALA A 177 -22.46 0.40 -28.20
N SER A 178 -21.36 0.83 -28.84
CA SER A 178 -20.03 0.84 -28.22
C SER A 178 -19.97 1.89 -27.10
N PHE A 179 -20.44 3.11 -27.36
CA PHE A 179 -20.49 4.18 -26.36
C PHE A 179 -21.34 3.80 -25.13
N GLY A 180 -22.52 3.19 -25.35
CA GLY A 180 -23.38 2.73 -24.26
C GLY A 180 -22.87 1.50 -23.49
N SER A 181 -21.81 0.84 -23.96
CA SER A 181 -21.27 -0.36 -23.31
C SER A 181 -20.40 -0.06 -22.10
N ASN A 182 -19.85 1.15 -22.01
CA ASN A 182 -19.09 1.60 -20.84
C ASN A 182 -19.92 2.61 -20.05
N LEU A 183 -20.31 2.24 -18.83
CA LEU A 183 -21.03 3.10 -17.88
C LEU A 183 -20.27 4.38 -17.50
N LYS A 184 -18.98 4.47 -17.85
CA LYS A 184 -18.09 5.61 -17.56
C LYS A 184 -17.77 6.46 -18.80
N ALA A 185 -18.28 6.08 -19.98
CA ALA A 185 -18.14 6.83 -21.22
C ALA A 185 -19.14 7.99 -21.31
#